data_AF-A0A918WH81-F1
#
_entry.id   AF-A0A918WH81-F1
#
_cell.length_a   1.000
_cell.length_b   1.000
_cell.length_c   1.000
_cell.angle_alpha   90.00
_cell.angle_beta   90.00
_cell.angle_gamma   90.00
#
_symmetry.space_group_name_H-M   'P 1'
#
loop_
_entity.id
_entity.type
_entity.pdbx_description
1 polymer ?
#
loop_
_entity_poly.entity_id
_entity_poly.type
_entity_poly.pdbx_seq_one_letter_code
_entity_poly.pdbx_strand_id
1 'polypeptide(L)'
;MYKRMPLLALCLTAAALGTSACDASGDSRSSAPTASATASATASATASAPASAPAAAPSADPSGSPAEARRLTGLMREVYLRTLRKNYPDLDRISDDLLVEHGNAFCAAHGQALGDQAKKTMRELDLTPKQATPIVATAHAYCR
;
A
#
# COMPACT_ATOMS: atom_id res chain seq x y z
N MET A 1 -38.40 -18.93 -31.81
CA MET A 1 -39.10 -19.07 -30.52
C MET A 1 -38.27 -19.95 -29.60
N TYR A 2 -37.43 -19.36 -28.76
CA TYR A 2 -36.72 -20.12 -27.72
C TYR A 2 -37.23 -19.69 -26.35
N LYS A 3 -37.91 -20.64 -25.72
CA LYS A 3 -38.65 -20.56 -24.48
C LYS A 3 -37.90 -21.44 -23.49
N ARG A 4 -37.48 -20.85 -22.36
CA ARG A 4 -37.52 -21.36 -20.97
C ARG A 4 -36.36 -20.81 -20.14
N MET A 5 -36.74 -19.92 -19.21
CA MET A 5 -35.99 -19.50 -18.04
C MET A 5 -35.95 -20.63 -17.01
N PRO A 6 -34.82 -20.90 -16.34
CA PRO A 6 -34.83 -21.55 -15.04
C PRO A 6 -34.84 -20.49 -13.94
N LEU A 7 -36.00 -20.41 -13.27
CA LEU A 7 -36.17 -19.91 -11.92
C LEU A 7 -35.25 -20.70 -10.97
N LEU A 8 -34.26 -20.03 -10.38
CA LEU A 8 -33.62 -20.44 -9.12
C LEU A 8 -34.03 -19.37 -8.10
N ALA A 9 -35.14 -19.54 -7.37
CA ALA A 9 -35.18 -20.29 -6.11
C ALA A 9 -34.01 -19.86 -5.21
N LEU A 10 -34.19 -18.78 -4.45
CA LEU A 10 -34.68 -18.84 -3.07
C LEU A 10 -33.71 -19.58 -2.14
N CYS A 11 -32.72 -18.85 -1.63
CA CYS A 11 -31.91 -19.14 -0.44
C CYS A 11 -31.25 -17.82 -0.03
N LEU A 12 -31.15 -17.37 1.23
CA LEU A 12 -31.74 -17.73 2.51
C LEU A 12 -31.31 -16.58 3.46
N THR A 13 -32.13 -16.28 4.47
CA THR A 13 -31.78 -15.59 5.74
C THR A 13 -31.38 -14.09 5.71
N ALA A 14 -32.36 -13.28 6.13
CA ALA A 14 -32.16 -11.97 6.72
C ALA A 14 -31.28 -12.06 7.98
N ALA A 15 -30.20 -11.30 8.02
CA ALA A 15 -29.39 -11.12 9.21
C ALA A 15 -30.17 -10.25 10.21
N ALA A 16 -30.62 -10.89 11.29
CA ALA A 16 -31.11 -10.20 12.47
C ALA A 16 -29.96 -9.39 13.12
N LEU A 17 -30.32 -8.21 13.62
CA LEU A 17 -29.46 -7.26 14.28
C LEU A 17 -28.80 -7.87 15.53
N GLY A 18 -27.47 -7.85 15.58
CA GLY A 18 -26.69 -8.12 16.78
C GLY A 18 -25.90 -6.86 17.16
N THR A 19 -26.33 -6.19 18.21
CA THR A 19 -25.71 -4.98 18.78
C THR A 19 -24.34 -5.32 19.36
N SER A 20 -23.30 -4.66 18.85
CA SER A 20 -21.97 -4.62 19.48
C SER A 20 -22.02 -3.79 20.76
N ALA A 21 -21.94 -4.43 21.92
CA ALA A 21 -21.46 -3.79 23.14
C ALA A 21 -19.97 -4.14 23.27
N CYS A 22 -19.11 -3.39 22.57
CA CYS A 22 -17.71 -3.29 22.93
C CYS A 22 -17.61 -2.14 23.93
N ASP A 23 -17.61 -2.49 25.21
CA ASP A 23 -17.25 -1.59 26.30
C ASP A 23 -15.79 -1.19 26.09
N ALA A 24 -15.57 0.12 25.88
CA ALA A 24 -14.27 0.75 25.98
C ALA A 24 -14.36 1.75 27.13
N SER A 25 -13.64 1.51 28.23
CA SER A 25 -13.44 2.54 29.25
C SER A 25 -12.23 2.30 30.13
N GLY A 26 -11.33 3.30 30.12
CA GLY A 26 -10.29 3.56 31.12
C GLY A 26 -9.01 2.73 30.93
N ASP A 27 -7.81 3.27 30.97
CA ASP A 27 -7.35 4.28 31.91
C ASP A 27 -6.24 5.15 31.32
N SER A 28 -6.41 6.46 31.49
CA SER A 28 -5.45 7.50 31.21
C SER A 28 -4.40 7.55 32.32
N ARG A 29 -3.11 7.38 32.00
CA ARG A 29 -2.03 7.91 32.85
C ARG A 29 -1.17 8.90 32.08
N SER A 30 -1.48 10.16 32.34
CA SER A 30 -0.63 11.31 32.09
C SER A 30 0.57 11.34 33.04
N SER A 31 1.68 11.80 32.46
CA SER A 31 2.74 12.63 33.05
C SER A 31 3.71 12.05 34.08
N ALA A 32 4.99 11.99 33.68
CA ALA A 32 6.05 12.81 34.29
C ALA A 32 7.23 12.98 33.29
N PRO A 33 7.65 14.21 32.97
CA PRO A 33 8.93 14.47 32.33
C PRO A 33 9.97 14.80 33.40
N THR A 34 11.03 13.98 33.51
CA THR A 34 12.18 14.37 34.33
C THR A 34 13.45 13.68 33.82
N ALA A 35 14.38 14.50 33.32
CA ALA A 35 15.80 14.52 33.71
C ALA A 35 16.68 14.92 32.51
N SER A 36 17.22 16.12 32.62
CA SER A 36 18.38 16.62 31.90
C SER A 36 19.56 15.65 31.97
N ALA A 37 20.24 15.47 30.84
CA ALA A 37 21.66 15.15 30.83
C ALA A 37 22.32 15.81 29.61
N THR A 38 22.87 16.98 29.87
CA THR A 38 23.90 17.63 29.06
C THR A 38 25.14 16.72 29.01
N ALA A 39 25.62 16.38 27.82
CA ALA A 39 27.01 15.99 27.63
C ALA A 39 27.43 16.27 26.18
N SER A 40 28.10 17.41 25.98
CA SER A 40 28.98 17.65 24.86
C SER A 40 30.20 16.72 24.97
N ALA A 41 30.54 16.03 23.89
CA ALA A 41 31.89 15.47 23.72
C ALA A 41 32.27 15.55 22.24
N THR A 42 33.03 16.60 21.94
CA THR A 42 33.80 16.80 20.72
C THR A 42 35.01 15.86 20.75
N ALA A 43 35.24 15.09 19.69
CA ALA A 43 36.58 14.58 19.36
C ALA A 43 36.66 14.22 17.86
N SER A 44 37.50 14.97 17.14
CA SER A 44 37.95 14.68 15.79
C SER A 44 39.00 13.56 15.78
N ALA A 45 38.97 12.70 14.77
CA ALA A 45 40.15 11.98 14.29
C ALA A 45 40.01 11.58 12.80
N THR A 46 40.81 12.22 11.97
CA THR A 46 41.43 11.76 10.71
C THR A 46 42.05 10.35 10.88
N ALA A 47 42.28 9.46 9.90
CA ALA A 47 42.27 9.46 8.43
C ALA A 47 42.36 7.99 7.90
N SER A 48 42.29 7.86 6.58
CA SER A 48 42.95 6.84 5.71
C SER A 48 42.18 5.57 5.30
N ALA A 49 41.89 5.51 3.99
CA ALA A 49 41.59 4.32 3.18
C ALA A 49 42.89 3.69 2.63
N PRO A 50 42.89 2.66 1.75
CA PRO A 50 41.97 1.54 1.54
C PRO A 50 42.69 0.17 1.64
N ALA A 51 41.95 -0.94 1.77
CA ALA A 51 42.51 -2.28 1.50
C ALA A 51 41.46 -3.22 0.88
N SER A 52 41.83 -3.69 -0.31
CA SER A 52 41.38 -4.78 -1.18
C SER A 52 40.23 -5.71 -0.75
N ALA A 53 39.40 -5.98 -1.77
CA ALA A 53 38.29 -6.94 -1.83
C ALA A 53 38.65 -8.38 -1.40
N PRO A 54 37.63 -9.21 -1.17
CA PRO A 54 37.29 -10.14 -2.23
C PRO A 54 35.81 -10.06 -2.66
N ALA A 55 35.57 -10.42 -3.92
CA ALA A 55 34.27 -10.50 -4.55
C ALA A 55 33.31 -11.41 -3.76
N ALA A 56 32.32 -10.82 -3.10
CA ALA A 56 31.14 -11.54 -2.66
C ALA A 56 30.15 -11.58 -3.84
N ALA A 57 29.84 -12.80 -4.30
CA ALA A 57 28.76 -13.04 -5.25
C ALA A 57 27.46 -12.38 -4.75
N PRO A 58 26.59 -11.84 -5.62
CA PRO A 58 25.27 -11.43 -5.20
C PRO A 58 24.48 -12.70 -4.86
N SER A 59 24.49 -13.08 -3.58
CA SER A 59 23.50 -13.99 -3.01
C SER A 59 22.15 -13.30 -3.15
N ALA A 60 21.45 -13.61 -4.23
CA ALA A 60 20.04 -13.31 -4.40
C ALA A 60 19.28 -14.15 -3.37
N ASP A 61 19.12 -13.58 -2.19
CA ASP A 61 18.24 -14.10 -1.16
C ASP A 61 16.80 -13.75 -1.58
N PRO A 62 15.93 -14.71 -1.92
CA PRO A 62 14.51 -14.43 -2.09
C PRO A 62 13.84 -14.41 -0.70
N SER A 63 14.41 -13.65 0.23
CA SER A 63 13.83 -13.37 1.54
C SER A 63 13.35 -11.93 1.58
N GLY A 64 12.74 -11.48 0.48
CA GLY A 64 11.88 -10.30 0.52
C GLY A 64 10.77 -10.59 1.50
N SER A 65 10.71 -9.80 2.57
CA SER A 65 9.60 -9.86 3.52
C SER A 65 8.26 -9.83 2.77
N PRO A 66 7.17 -10.44 3.27
CA PRO A 66 5.90 -10.50 2.53
C PRO A 66 5.35 -9.11 2.16
N ALA A 67 5.82 -8.06 2.84
CA ALA A 67 5.55 -6.66 2.51
C ALA A 67 6.36 -6.12 1.32
N GLU A 68 7.59 -6.60 1.10
CA GLU A 68 8.38 -6.34 -0.11
C GLU A 68 7.84 -7.10 -1.32
N ALA A 69 7.35 -8.32 -1.10
CA ALA A 69 6.77 -9.15 -2.16
C ALA A 69 5.49 -8.55 -2.78
N ARG A 70 4.78 -7.67 -2.05
CA ARG A 70 3.54 -7.01 -2.51
C ARG A 70 3.76 -5.53 -2.81
N ARG A 71 4.83 -5.18 -3.50
CA ARG A 71 5.09 -3.81 -3.95
C ARG A 71 5.44 -3.75 -5.43
N LEU A 72 4.96 -2.70 -6.08
CA LEU A 72 5.34 -2.24 -7.40
C LEU A 72 6.77 -1.72 -7.37
N THR A 73 7.74 -2.63 -7.48
CA THR A 73 9.18 -2.35 -7.57
C THR A 73 9.77 -2.95 -8.85
N GLY A 74 10.95 -2.45 -9.26
CA GLY A 74 11.66 -2.93 -10.46
C GLY A 74 10.77 -3.00 -11.70
N LEU A 75 10.72 -4.17 -12.34
CA LEU A 75 9.93 -4.42 -13.55
C LEU A 75 8.42 -4.21 -13.34
N MET A 76 7.88 -4.55 -12.17
CA MET A 76 6.44 -4.38 -11.90
C MET A 76 6.05 -2.90 -11.85
N ARG A 77 6.92 -2.04 -11.31
CA ARG A 77 6.74 -0.58 -11.37
C ARG A 77 6.65 -0.10 -12.81
N GLU A 78 7.60 -0.54 -13.66
CA GLU A 78 7.65 -0.12 -15.06
C GLU A 78 6.42 -0.58 -15.86
N VAL A 79 6.02 -1.83 -15.68
CA VAL A 79 4.83 -2.38 -16.37
C VAL A 79 3.55 -1.70 -15.88
N TYR A 80 3.43 -1.46 -14.57
CA TYR A 80 2.31 -0.73 -13.98
C TYR A 80 2.18 0.68 -14.59
N LEU A 81 3.27 1.46 -14.59
CA LEU A 81 3.29 2.81 -15.14
C LEU A 81 3.01 2.79 -16.65
N ARG A 82 3.66 1.90 -17.40
CA ARG A 82 3.43 1.76 -18.84
C ARG A 82 1.97 1.44 -19.15
N THR A 83 1.35 0.53 -18.40
CA THR A 83 -0.05 0.18 -18.56
C THR A 83 -0.95 1.36 -18.27
N LEU A 84 -0.68 2.13 -17.21
CA LEU A 84 -1.48 3.31 -16.89
C LEU A 84 -1.38 4.39 -17.97
N ARG A 85 -0.15 4.79 -18.31
CA ARG A 85 0.11 5.84 -19.32
C ARG A 85 -0.45 5.49 -20.70
N LYS A 86 -0.38 4.22 -21.09
CA LYS A 86 -0.86 3.77 -22.40
C LYS A 86 -2.38 3.77 -22.51
N ASN A 87 -3.10 3.40 -21.45
CA ASN A 87 -4.53 3.14 -21.53
C ASN A 87 -5.39 4.25 -20.91
N TYR A 88 -4.82 5.11 -20.07
CA TYR A 88 -5.53 6.12 -19.28
C TYR A 88 -4.80 7.48 -19.35
N PRO A 89 -4.86 8.18 -20.49
CA PRO A 89 -4.16 9.47 -20.68
C PRO A 89 -4.67 10.56 -19.74
N ASP A 90 -5.85 10.40 -19.17
CA ASP A 90 -6.41 11.31 -18.16
C ASP A 90 -5.65 11.29 -16.83
N LEU A 91 -4.77 10.31 -16.63
CA LEU A 91 -3.85 10.22 -15.49
C LEU A 91 -2.50 10.92 -15.75
N ASP A 92 -2.25 11.48 -16.94
CA ASP A 92 -0.98 12.15 -17.32
C ASP A 92 -0.64 13.37 -16.48
N ARG A 93 -1.63 13.95 -15.81
CA ARG A 93 -1.42 15.04 -14.84
C ARG A 93 -0.82 14.58 -13.51
N ILE A 94 -0.90 13.30 -13.16
CA ILE A 94 -0.36 12.74 -11.92
C ILE A 94 1.06 12.27 -12.17
N SER A 95 2.00 12.52 -11.27
CA SER A 95 3.38 12.05 -11.43
C SER A 95 3.49 10.52 -11.29
N ASP A 96 4.50 9.93 -11.93
CA ASP A 96 4.79 8.50 -11.82
C ASP A 96 5.02 8.07 -10.37
N ASP A 97 5.68 8.90 -9.56
CA ASP A 97 5.95 8.60 -8.15
C ASP A 97 4.67 8.52 -7.33
N LEU A 98 3.71 9.44 -7.54
CA LEU A 98 2.42 9.39 -6.87
C LEU A 98 1.60 8.18 -7.30
N LEU A 99 1.59 7.85 -8.60
CA LEU A 99 0.91 6.64 -9.09
C LEU A 99 1.49 5.38 -8.41
N VAL A 100 2.81 5.30 -8.29
CA VAL A 100 3.48 4.15 -7.68
C VAL A 100 3.28 4.12 -6.17
N GLU A 101 3.30 5.26 -5.48
CA GLU A 101 3.03 5.36 -4.05
C GLU A 101 1.61 4.88 -3.73
N HIS A 102 0.60 5.42 -4.40
CA HIS A 102 -0.79 5.01 -4.21
C HIS A 102 -1.04 3.56 -4.68
N GLY A 103 -0.40 3.14 -5.78
CA GLY A 103 -0.40 1.77 -6.24
C GLY A 103 0.12 0.79 -5.19
N ASN A 104 1.28 1.08 -4.59
CA ASN A 104 1.85 0.29 -3.49
C ASN A 104 0.94 0.23 -2.27
N ALA A 105 0.27 1.33 -1.94
CA ALA A 105 -0.68 1.35 -0.84
C ALA A 105 -1.91 0.46 -1.13
N PHE A 106 -2.34 0.34 -2.39
CA PHE A 106 -3.36 -0.65 -2.78
C PHE A 106 -2.85 -2.08 -2.68
N CYS A 107 -1.59 -2.33 -2.99
CA CYS A 107 -0.98 -3.65 -2.85
C CYS A 107 -0.91 -4.15 -1.39
N ALA A 108 -0.81 -3.21 -0.44
CA ALA A 108 -0.86 -3.50 0.99
C ALA A 108 -2.29 -3.59 1.57
N ALA A 109 -3.30 -3.11 0.84
CA ALA A 109 -4.68 -3.00 1.34
C ALA A 109 -5.56 -4.18 0.89
N HIS A 110 -6.42 -4.66 1.80
CA HIS A 110 -7.38 -5.73 1.52
C HIS A 110 -8.71 -5.48 2.23
N GLY A 111 -9.79 -6.10 1.74
CA GLY A 111 -11.12 -5.99 2.36
C GLY A 111 -11.60 -4.54 2.47
N GLN A 112 -12.07 -4.14 3.65
CA GLN A 112 -12.56 -2.78 3.90
C GLN A 112 -11.47 -1.71 3.71
N ALA A 113 -10.22 -2.02 4.06
CA ALA A 113 -9.10 -1.09 3.92
C ALA A 113 -8.84 -0.71 2.45
N LEU A 114 -9.18 -1.58 1.49
CA LEU A 114 -9.07 -1.27 0.07
C LEU A 114 -10.01 -0.13 -0.33
N GLY A 115 -11.25 -0.16 0.15
CA GLY A 115 -12.24 0.89 -0.11
C GLY A 115 -11.84 2.23 0.50
N ASP A 116 -11.27 2.21 1.71
CA ASP A 116 -10.81 3.43 2.37
C ASP A 116 -9.55 3.98 1.71
N GLN A 117 -8.64 3.10 1.27
CA GLN A 117 -7.49 3.50 0.46
C GLN A 117 -7.93 4.12 -0.87
N ALA A 118 -8.98 3.59 -1.51
CA ALA A 118 -9.51 4.16 -2.75
C ALA A 118 -10.08 5.57 -2.52
N LYS A 119 -10.84 5.78 -1.44
CA LYS A 119 -11.33 7.11 -1.04
C LYS A 119 -10.21 8.08 -0.70
N LYS A 120 -9.13 7.60 -0.07
CA LYS A 120 -7.94 8.41 0.24
C LYS A 120 -7.27 8.86 -1.05
N THR A 121 -6.93 7.93 -1.94
CA THR A 121 -6.31 8.21 -3.25
C THR A 121 -7.16 9.17 -4.09
N MET A 122 -8.48 9.01 -4.12
CA MET A 122 -9.36 9.93 -4.85
C MET A 122 -9.27 11.37 -4.34
N ARG A 123 -9.18 11.56 -3.02
CA ARG A 123 -9.08 12.89 -2.41
C ARG A 123 -7.71 13.51 -2.59
N GLU A 124 -6.64 12.74 -2.39
CA GLU A 124 -5.26 13.25 -2.44
C GLU A 124 -4.80 13.56 -3.86
N LEU A 125 -5.28 12.81 -4.85
CA LEU A 125 -4.93 13.02 -6.26
C LEU A 125 -5.97 13.80 -7.06
N ASP A 126 -7.01 14.32 -6.39
CA ASP A 126 -8.16 14.99 -7.02
C ASP A 126 -8.70 14.20 -8.24
N LEU A 127 -9.04 12.94 -7.98
CA LEU A 127 -9.51 11.99 -8.98
C LEU A 127 -10.99 11.72 -8.84
N THR A 128 -11.66 11.59 -9.99
CA THR A 128 -13.00 11.01 -9.99
C THR A 128 -12.94 9.48 -9.79
N PRO A 129 -14.04 8.84 -9.36
CA PRO A 129 -14.09 7.38 -9.21
C PRO A 129 -13.71 6.61 -10.48
N LYS A 130 -14.03 7.16 -11.67
CA LYS A 130 -13.66 6.57 -12.96
C LYS A 130 -12.15 6.56 -13.17
N GLN A 131 -11.45 7.60 -12.72
CA GLN A 131 -9.99 7.73 -12.85
C GLN A 131 -9.23 6.92 -11.79
N ALA A 132 -9.80 6.78 -10.59
CA ALA A 132 -9.18 5.95 -9.54
C ALA A 132 -9.33 4.44 -9.82
N THR A 133 -10.40 4.03 -10.50
CA THR A 133 -10.65 2.62 -10.86
C THR A 133 -9.46 1.93 -11.55
N PRO A 134 -8.85 2.48 -12.63
CA PRO A 134 -7.70 1.85 -13.25
C PRO A 134 -6.48 1.78 -12.33
N ILE A 135 -6.22 2.80 -11.51
CA ILE A 135 -5.11 2.78 -10.54
C ILE A 135 -5.26 1.59 -9.59
N VAL A 136 -6.45 1.41 -9.02
CA VAL A 136 -6.77 0.31 -8.09
C VAL A 136 -6.68 -1.04 -8.80
N ALA A 137 -7.36 -1.17 -9.95
CA ALA A 137 -7.47 -2.44 -10.68
C ALA A 137 -6.10 -2.91 -11.19
N THR A 138 -5.32 -1.99 -11.77
CA THR A 138 -3.98 -2.28 -12.28
C THR A 138 -3.01 -2.61 -11.14
N ALA A 139 -3.05 -1.88 -10.02
CA ALA A 139 -2.22 -2.21 -8.86
C ALA A 139 -2.55 -3.61 -8.30
N HIS A 140 -3.84 -3.92 -8.14
CA HIS A 140 -4.27 -5.24 -7.66
C HIS A 140 -3.92 -6.37 -8.63
N ALA A 141 -3.84 -6.10 -9.94
CA ALA A 141 -3.43 -7.10 -10.94
C ALA A 141 -1.94 -7.46 -10.86
N TYR A 142 -1.07 -6.52 -10.46
CA TYR A 142 0.38 -6.72 -10.41
C TYR A 142 0.92 -7.05 -9.02
N CYS A 143 0.12 -6.92 -7.97
CA CYS A 143 0.52 -7.16 -6.58
C CYS A 143 -0.06 -8.44 -5.97
N ARG A 144 -0.63 -9.30 -6.79
CA ARG A 144 -1.24 -10.57 -6.39
C ARG A 144 -0.40 -11.74 -6.87
#